data_AF-A0A971XKA9-F1
#
_entry.id   AF-A0A971XKA9-F1
#
_cell.length_a   1.000
_cell.length_b   1.000
_cell.length_c   1.000
_cell.angle_alpha   90.00
_cell.angle_beta   90.00
_cell.angle_gamma   90.00
#
_symmetry.space_group_name_H-M   'P 1'
#
loop_
_entity.id
_entity.type
_entity.pdbx_description
1 polymer ?
#
loop_
_entity_poly.entity_id
_entity_poly.type
_entity_poly.pdbx_seq_one_letter_code
_entity_poly.pdbx_strand_id
1 'polypeptide(L)'
;MNAGKTVLSQLMMFRSDFQFQRCVDRYKGDFRVRRFTCNEHFLVMSFAQLTARESLRDIENSLTAFSSKLYHSGLRYATANPRSQRLTRNAIGVSMLIMPRF
;
A
#
# COMPACT_ATOMS: atom_id res chain seq x y z
N MET A 1 -13.19 7.56 19.88
CA MET A 1 -12.86 6.75 18.68
C MET A 1 -13.17 7.59 17.45
N ASN A 2 -12.20 7.84 16.56
CA ASN A 2 -12.40 8.69 15.39
C ASN A 2 -13.31 7.99 14.36
N ALA A 3 -14.61 8.24 14.44
CA ALA A 3 -15.62 7.73 13.52
C ALA A 3 -15.39 8.33 12.12
N GLY A 4 -14.62 7.62 11.28
CA GLY A 4 -14.41 8.00 9.88
C GLY A 4 -13.03 7.70 9.32
N LYS A 5 -11.99 7.55 10.16
CA LYS A 5 -10.62 7.20 9.69
C LYS A 5 -10.33 5.72 9.92
N THR A 6 -9.82 5.04 8.89
CA THR A 6 -9.39 3.64 9.00
C THR A 6 -8.25 3.51 10.01
N VAL A 7 -8.13 2.34 10.65
CA VAL A 7 -6.97 2.03 11.52
C VAL A 7 -5.66 2.17 10.74
N LEU A 8 -5.68 1.82 9.45
CA LEU A 8 -4.57 2.06 8.53
C LEU A 8 -4.21 3.56 8.45
N SER A 9 -5.18 4.45 8.27
CA SER A 9 -4.94 5.90 8.21
C SER A 9 -4.37 6.44 9.52
N GLN A 10 -4.78 5.89 10.67
CA GLN A 10 -4.21 6.26 11.97
C GLN A 10 -2.77 5.76 12.12
N LEU A 11 -2.49 4.53 11.72
CA LEU A 11 -1.14 3.95 11.74
C LEU A 11 -0.19 4.75 10.85
N MET A 12 -0.67 5.14 9.67
CA MET A 12 0.10 5.93 8.70
C MET A 12 0.39 7.35 9.19
N MET A 13 -0.37 7.85 10.16
CA MET A 13 -0.10 9.15 10.80
C MET A 13 1.15 9.13 11.68
N PHE A 14 1.58 7.95 12.15
CA PHE A 14 2.85 7.81 12.89
C PHE A 14 4.07 7.83 11.96
N ARG A 15 3.89 7.64 10.65
CA ARG A 15 4.96 7.79 9.68
C ARG A 15 5.22 9.28 9.47
N SER A 16 6.48 9.70 9.59
CA SER A 16 6.88 11.04 9.14
C SER A 16 6.90 11.09 7.61
N ASP A 17 5.94 11.79 7.01
CA ASP A 17 5.84 11.99 5.56
C ASP A 17 7.14 12.55 4.97
N PHE A 18 7.73 13.53 5.65
CA PHE A 18 8.96 14.19 5.22
C PHE A 18 10.14 13.21 5.13
N GLN A 19 10.34 12.39 6.18
CA GLN A 19 11.46 11.43 6.19
C GLN A 19 11.26 10.33 5.16
N PHE A 20 10.01 9.87 4.99
CA PHE A 20 9.70 8.90 3.96
C PHE A 20 9.98 9.44 2.56
N GLN A 21 9.52 10.66 2.25
CA GLN A 21 9.76 11.28 0.95
C GLN A 21 11.26 11.46 0.70
N ARG A 22 12.02 11.90 1.70
CA ARG A 22 13.48 12.02 1.62
C ARG A 22 14.16 10.68 1.29
N CYS A 23 13.68 9.56 1.83
CA CYS A 23 14.16 8.23 1.49
C CYS A 23 13.80 7.85 0.05
N VAL A 24 12.55 8.08 -0.36
CA VAL A 24 12.09 7.81 -1.74
C VAL A 24 12.93 8.58 -2.75
N ASP A 25 13.19 9.86 -2.49
CA ASP A 25 14.00 10.71 -3.38
C ASP A 25 15.46 10.25 -3.41
N ARG A 26 16.04 9.94 -2.24
CA ARG A 26 17.42 9.44 -2.11
C ARG A 26 17.66 8.16 -2.90
N TYR A 27 16.75 7.20 -2.78
CA TYR A 27 16.86 5.89 -3.45
C TYR A 27 16.19 5.87 -4.82
N LYS A 28 15.64 7.00 -5.28
CA LYS A 28 14.90 7.11 -6.54
C LYS A 28 13.77 6.06 -6.64
N GLY A 29 13.07 5.82 -5.52
CA GLY A 29 12.05 4.77 -5.40
C GLY A 29 10.86 4.96 -6.36
N ASP A 30 10.58 6.22 -6.74
CA ASP A 30 9.56 6.57 -7.73
C ASP A 30 10.12 6.75 -9.15
N PHE A 31 11.36 6.35 -9.42
CA PHE A 31 11.96 6.51 -10.74
C PHE A 31 11.23 5.68 -11.79
N ARG A 32 10.70 6.36 -12.81
CA ARG A 32 9.86 5.80 -13.90
C ARG A 32 8.52 5.21 -13.43
N VAL A 33 8.11 5.48 -12.20
CA VAL A 33 6.77 5.11 -11.73
C VAL A 33 5.74 5.98 -12.45
N ARG A 34 4.79 5.34 -13.15
CA ARG A 34 3.70 6.04 -13.86
C ARG A 34 2.37 6.04 -13.12
N ARG A 35 2.14 5.04 -12.25
CA ARG A 35 0.82 4.78 -11.66
C ARG A 35 0.85 4.25 -10.23
N PHE A 36 1.91 3.60 -9.76
CA PHE A 36 1.92 2.96 -8.44
C PHE A 36 3.13 3.45 -7.64
N THR A 37 2.89 4.49 -6.84
CA THR A 37 3.95 5.18 -6.08
C THR A 37 4.52 4.34 -4.95
N CYS A 38 5.72 4.68 -4.50
CA CYS A 38 6.37 4.05 -3.35
C CYS A 38 5.53 4.19 -2.08
N ASN A 39 4.78 5.29 -1.95
CA ASN A 39 3.82 5.49 -0.86
C ASN A 39 2.64 4.52 -0.94
N GLU A 40 2.03 4.35 -2.12
CA GLU A 40 0.96 3.36 -2.32
C GLU A 40 1.46 1.94 -2.09
N HIS A 41 2.69 1.63 -2.50
CA HIS A 41 3.31 0.34 -2.23
C HIS A 41 3.47 0.08 -0.74
N PHE A 42 4.01 1.05 0.00
CA PHE A 42 4.15 0.96 1.46
C PHE A 42 2.79 0.77 2.16
N LEU A 43 1.76 1.50 1.72
CA LEU A 43 0.40 1.39 2.23
C LEU A 43 -0.18 -0.03 2.02
N VAL A 44 -0.02 -0.60 0.83
CA VAL A 44 -0.50 -1.97 0.56
C VAL A 44 0.29 -3.00 1.37
N MET A 45 1.61 -2.87 1.47
CA MET A 45 2.44 -3.79 2.25
C MET A 45 2.04 -3.78 3.73
N SER A 46 1.84 -2.58 4.29
CA SER A 46 1.40 -2.42 5.68
C SER A 46 -0.01 -2.98 5.89
N PHE A 47 -0.91 -2.79 4.92
CA PHE A 47 -2.25 -3.38 4.97
C PHE A 47 -2.20 -4.91 4.92
N ALA A 48 -1.36 -5.50 4.07
CA ALA A 48 -1.17 -6.94 3.97
C ALA A 48 -0.65 -7.53 5.29
N GLN A 49 0.35 -6.89 5.89
CA GLN A 49 0.88 -7.28 7.21
C GLN A 49 -0.19 -7.21 8.30
N LEU A 50 -0.92 -6.09 8.40
CA LEU A 50 -1.94 -5.89 9.43
C LEU A 50 -3.13 -6.85 9.31
N THR A 51 -3.44 -7.28 8.10
CA THR A 51 -4.57 -8.19 7.83
C THR A 51 -4.16 -9.66 7.85
N ALA A 52 -2.88 -9.96 8.16
CA ALA A 52 -2.29 -11.29 8.16
C ALA A 52 -2.62 -12.10 6.88
N ARG A 53 -2.73 -11.41 5.73
CA ARG A 53 -3.05 -12.06 4.45
C ARG A 53 -1.76 -12.52 3.81
N GLU A 54 -1.64 -13.82 3.58
CA GLU A 54 -0.46 -14.42 2.95
C GLU A 54 -0.61 -14.59 1.44
N SER A 55 -1.85 -14.74 0.97
CA SER A 55 -2.14 -14.90 -0.45
C SER A 55 -2.27 -13.55 -1.11
N LEU A 56 -1.53 -13.37 -2.20
CA LEU A 56 -1.63 -12.20 -3.03
C LEU A 56 -3.05 -11.99 -3.61
N ARG A 57 -3.78 -13.09 -3.87
CA ARG A 57 -5.18 -13.05 -4.29
C ARG A 57 -6.09 -12.52 -3.18
N ASP A 58 -5.81 -12.86 -1.92
CA ASP A 58 -6.60 -12.36 -0.79
C ASP A 58 -6.35 -10.87 -0.54
N ILE A 59 -5.11 -10.41 -0.77
CA ILE A 59 -4.77 -8.99 -0.75
C ILE A 59 -5.51 -8.24 -1.86
N GLU A 60 -5.53 -8.75 -3.10
CA GLU A 60 -6.27 -8.14 -4.21
C GLU A 60 -7.78 -8.06 -3.92
N ASN A 61 -8.37 -9.15 -3.42
CA ASN A 61 -9.79 -9.24 -3.08
C ASN A 61 -10.16 -8.26 -1.96
N SER A 62 -9.34 -8.19 -0.92
CA SER A 62 -9.56 -7.26 0.20
C SER A 62 -9.36 -5.80 -0.20
N LEU A 63 -8.35 -5.47 -1.00
CA LEU A 63 -8.18 -4.12 -1.55
C LEU A 63 -9.37 -3.71 -2.43
N THR A 64 -9.92 -4.63 -3.21
CA THR A 64 -11.11 -4.39 -4.02
C THR A 64 -12.34 -4.15 -3.14
N ALA A 65 -12.55 -5.00 -2.13
CA ALA A 65 -13.66 -4.87 -1.19
C ALA A 65 -13.62 -3.57 -0.35
N PHE A 66 -12.42 -3.09 -0.03
CA PHE A 66 -12.22 -1.86 0.75
C PHE A 66 -11.85 -0.63 -0.10
N SER A 67 -11.98 -0.72 -1.44
CA SER A 67 -11.56 0.33 -2.38
C SER A 67 -12.09 1.72 -2.01
N SER A 68 -13.38 1.84 -1.70
CA SER A 68 -14.00 3.12 -1.34
C SER A 68 -13.43 3.74 -0.05
N LYS A 69 -13.06 2.92 0.94
CA LYS A 69 -12.49 3.39 2.22
C LYS A 69 -10.99 3.74 2.09
N LEU A 70 -10.29 3.00 1.23
CA LEU A 70 -8.86 3.18 0.99
C LEU A 70 -8.56 4.33 0.03
N TYR A 71 -9.50 4.66 -0.87
CA TYR A 71 -9.40 5.81 -1.76
C TYR A 71 -9.20 7.13 -1.00
N HIS A 72 -9.93 7.31 0.12
CA HIS A 72 -9.77 8.46 1.01
C HIS A 72 -8.52 8.36 1.92
N SER A 73 -7.89 7.19 1.99
CA SER A 73 -6.67 6.94 2.78
C SER A 73 -5.38 7.08 1.95
N GLY A 74 -5.46 7.44 0.66
CA GLY A 74 -4.31 7.69 -0.21
C GLY A 74 -4.00 6.57 -1.21
N LEU A 75 -4.75 5.46 -1.21
CA LEU A 75 -4.62 4.38 -2.20
C LEU A 75 -5.54 4.67 -3.39
N ARG A 76 -5.04 5.42 -4.37
CA ARG A 76 -5.84 5.87 -5.52
C ARG A 76 -5.70 4.96 -6.73
N TYR A 77 -4.52 4.42 -6.98
CA TYR A 77 -4.25 3.61 -8.17
C TYR A 77 -4.26 2.11 -7.92
N ALA A 78 -3.93 1.67 -6.70
CA ALA A 78 -3.94 0.25 -6.32
C ALA A 78 -5.32 -0.40 -6.50
N THR A 79 -6.40 0.40 -6.41
CA THR A 79 -7.78 -0.07 -6.46
C THR A 79 -8.54 0.36 -7.73
N ALA A 80 -7.86 1.06 -8.66
CA ALA A 80 -8.53 1.75 -9.78
C ALA A 80 -8.93 0.85 -10.94
N ASN A 81 -8.12 -0.16 -11.31
CA ASN A 81 -8.45 -1.06 -12.42
C ASN A 81 -7.67 -2.41 -12.34
N PRO A 82 -8.11 -3.45 -13.08
CA PRO A 82 -7.46 -4.78 -13.05
C PRO A 82 -6.03 -4.81 -13.61
N ARG A 83 -5.63 -3.80 -14.40
CA ARG A 83 -4.25 -3.67 -14.88
C ARG A 83 -3.33 -3.13 -13.76
N SER A 84 -3.82 -2.21 -12.94
CA SER A 84 -3.14 -1.73 -11.74
C SER A 84 -2.94 -2.86 -10.73
N GLN A 85 -3.92 -3.74 -10.56
CA GLN A 85 -3.80 -4.92 -9.69
C GLN A 85 -2.68 -5.89 -10.13
N ARG A 86 -2.41 -6.00 -11.43
CA ARG A 86 -1.25 -6.76 -11.93
C ARG A 86 0.10 -6.10 -11.62
N LEU A 87 0.15 -4.77 -11.63
CA LEU A 87 1.34 -4.02 -11.21
C LEU A 87 1.58 -4.15 -9.71
N THR A 88 0.52 -4.07 -8.90
CA THR A 88 0.62 -4.32 -7.46
C THR A 88 1.07 -5.75 -7.20
N ARG A 89 0.55 -6.73 -7.95
CA ARG A 89 0.95 -8.14 -7.83
C ARG A 89 2.45 -8.38 -7.97
N ASN A 90 3.08 -7.79 -9.00
CA ASN A 90 4.51 -7.99 -9.23
C ASN A 90 5.38 -7.25 -8.18
N ALA A 91 4.97 -6.05 -7.77
CA ALA A 91 5.72 -5.26 -6.78
C ALA A 91 5.60 -5.82 -5.35
N ILE A 92 4.38 -6.23 -4.97
CA ILE A 92 4.07 -6.78 -3.64
C ILE A 92 4.64 -8.17 -3.49
N GLY A 93 4.54 -9.03 -4.52
CA GLY A 93 4.96 -10.42 -4.42
C GLY A 93 6.42 -10.61 -4.02
N VAL A 94 7.32 -9.79 -4.59
CA VAL A 94 8.75 -9.82 -4.22
C VAL A 94 8.97 -9.22 -2.83
N SER A 95 8.29 -8.13 -2.50
CA SER A 95 8.45 -7.43 -1.23
C SER A 95 7.91 -8.23 -0.04
N MET A 96 6.90 -9.05 -0.29
CA MET A 96 6.27 -9.94 0.70
C MET A 96 7.16 -11.13 1.06
N LEU A 97 8.09 -11.53 0.18
CA LEU A 97 9.12 -12.53 0.50
C LEU A 97 10.21 -11.98 1.43
N ILE A 98 10.40 -10.66 1.43
CA ILE A 98 11.47 -9.98 2.20
C ILE A 98 10.93 -9.45 3.54
N MET A 99 9.61 -9.31 3.70
CA MET A 99 9.04 -8.80 4.95
C MET A 99 9.12 -9.83 6.08
N PRO A 100 9.65 -9.42 7.26
CA PRO A 100 9.65 -10.28 8.43
C PRO A 100 8.19 -10.57 8.83
N ARG A 101 7.89 -11.86 8.98
CA ARG A 101 6.61 -12.30 9.54
C ARG A 101 6.70 -12.11 11.04
N PHE A 102 5.91 -11.18 11.57
CA PHE A 102 5.69 -11.02 13.00
C PHE A 102 4.68 -12.06 13.48
#